data_AF-A0A9J6P482-F1
#
_entry.id   AF-A0A9J6P482-F1
#
_cell.length_a   1.000
_cell.length_b   1.000
_cell.length_c   1.000
_cell.angle_alpha   90.00
_cell.angle_beta   90.00
_cell.angle_gamma   90.00
#
_symmetry.space_group_name_H-M   'P 1'
#
loop_
_entity.id
_entity.type
_entity.pdbx_description
1 polymer ?
#
loop_
_entity_poly.entity_id
_entity_poly.type
_entity_poly.pdbx_seq_one_letter_code
_entity_poly.pdbx_strand_id
1 'polypeptide(L)'
;MPKSIYKVTEEFINNNPTFIIEKDENIIGFYSILINENEASLEYFYIEPKYIGKGYGRILWNHMVQNCKNLGIKEIEIVTSPEAKVFYMKMGAVQTCEIKSLVNKERKIPQLIYTIEK
;
A
#
# COMPACT_ATOMS: atom_id res chain seq x y z
N MET A 1 -2.68 -4.78 -27.32
CA MET A 1 -3.32 -4.28 -26.09
C MET A 1 -2.20 -3.78 -25.17
N PRO A 2 -2.27 -2.57 -24.60
CA PRO A 2 -1.25 -2.15 -23.64
C PRO A 2 -1.30 -3.11 -22.45
N LYS A 3 -0.17 -3.78 -22.15
CA LYS A 3 -0.01 -4.56 -20.92
C LYS A 3 -0.40 -3.67 -19.75
N SER A 4 -1.31 -4.12 -18.89
CA SER A 4 -1.57 -3.40 -17.66
C SER A 4 -0.25 -3.26 -16.91
N ILE A 5 0.17 -2.01 -16.66
CA ILE A 5 1.40 -1.71 -15.90
C ILE A 5 1.32 -2.34 -14.50
N TYR A 6 0.11 -2.54 -14.01
CA TYR A 6 -0.18 -3.22 -12.75
C TYR A 6 -0.73 -4.62 -13.04
N LYS A 7 0.10 -5.64 -12.78
CA LYS A 7 -0.29 -7.04 -12.78
C LYS A 7 0.33 -7.68 -11.55
N VAL A 8 -0.50 -8.21 -10.67
CA VAL A 8 -0.04 -9.07 -9.58
C VAL A 8 0.23 -10.44 -10.18
N THR A 9 1.50 -10.86 -10.23
CA THR A 9 1.92 -12.18 -10.73
C THR A 9 2.26 -13.09 -9.55
N GLU A 10 2.28 -14.40 -9.79
CA GLU A 10 2.76 -15.38 -8.80
C GLU A 10 4.21 -15.09 -8.40
N GLU A 11 5.08 -14.80 -9.38
CA GLU A 11 6.46 -14.39 -9.13
C GLU A 11 6.54 -13.16 -8.21
N PHE A 12 5.69 -12.15 -8.44
CA PHE A 12 5.63 -10.97 -7.58
C PHE A 12 5.23 -11.35 -6.15
N ILE A 13 4.20 -12.18 -5.97
CA ILE A 13 3.72 -12.62 -4.65
C ILE A 13 4.80 -13.42 -3.92
N ASN A 14 5.50 -14.31 -4.61
CA ASN A 14 6.53 -15.15 -4.02
C ASN A 14 7.78 -14.37 -3.60
N ASN A 15 8.05 -13.23 -4.23
CA ASN A 15 9.24 -12.42 -3.97
C ASN A 15 8.99 -11.23 -3.02
N ASN A 16 7.73 -10.90 -2.70
CA ASN A 16 7.38 -9.70 -1.94
C ASN A 16 6.38 -10.02 -0.83
N PRO A 17 6.56 -9.47 0.40
CA PRO A 17 5.59 -9.64 1.48
C PRO A 17 4.19 -9.22 1.05
N THR A 18 3.33 -10.21 0.84
CA THR A 18 1.96 -10.04 0.34
C THR A 18 1.00 -10.74 1.28
N PHE A 19 -0.01 -10.01 1.75
CA PHE A 19 -0.97 -10.53 2.73
C PHE A 19 -2.38 -10.15 2.36
N ILE A 20 -3.31 -11.05 2.69
CA ILE A 20 -4.74 -10.89 2.47
C ILE A 20 -5.47 -10.62 3.80
N ILE A 21 -6.65 -10.04 3.70
CA ILE A 21 -7.65 -10.08 4.77
C ILE A 21 -8.86 -10.83 4.25
N GLU A 22 -9.34 -11.76 5.06
CA GLU A 22 -10.48 -12.61 4.74
C GLU A 22 -11.64 -12.35 5.70
N LYS A 23 -12.85 -12.53 5.20
CA LYS A 23 -14.07 -12.58 6.00
C LYS A 23 -15.02 -13.60 5.39
N ASP A 24 -15.52 -14.52 6.22
CA ASP A 24 -16.44 -15.58 5.79
C ASP A 24 -15.87 -16.34 4.57
N GLU A 25 -14.58 -16.73 4.65
CA GLU A 25 -13.82 -17.43 3.58
C GLU A 25 -13.65 -16.64 2.27
N ASN A 26 -14.01 -15.35 2.24
CA ASN A 26 -13.83 -14.49 1.08
C ASN A 26 -12.66 -13.52 1.31
N ILE A 27 -11.77 -13.40 0.33
CA ILE A 27 -10.74 -12.36 0.31
C ILE A 27 -11.43 -11.00 0.11
N ILE A 28 -11.31 -10.11 1.09
CA ILE A 28 -11.95 -8.78 1.06
C ILE A 28 -10.95 -7.65 0.82
N GLY A 29 -9.66 -7.97 0.77
CA GLY A 29 -8.59 -7.01 0.56
C GLY A 29 -7.22 -7.66 0.68
N PHE A 30 -6.20 -6.91 0.29
CA PHE A 30 -4.80 -7.34 0.35
C PHE A 30 -3.86 -6.15 0.34
N TYR A 31 -2.62 -6.38 0.75
CA TYR A 31 -1.51 -5.46 0.51
C TYR A 31 -0.25 -6.19 0.09
N SER A 32 0.67 -5.45 -0.52
CA SER A 32 2.04 -5.92 -0.78
C SER A 32 3.03 -4.79 -0.52
N ILE A 33 4.18 -5.16 0.04
CA ILE A 33 5.32 -4.28 0.23
C ILE A 33 6.39 -4.66 -0.78
N LEU A 34 6.92 -3.69 -1.51
CA LEU A 34 8.16 -3.84 -2.27
C LEU A 34 9.34 -3.47 -1.36
N ILE A 35 10.38 -4.30 -1.35
CA ILE A 35 11.59 -4.06 -0.55
C ILE A 35 12.79 -4.13 -1.50
N ASN A 36 13.54 -3.05 -1.59
CA ASN A 36 14.76 -2.95 -2.38
C ASN A 36 15.88 -2.46 -1.48
N GLU A 37 17.02 -3.16 -1.39
CA GLU A 37 18.21 -2.80 -0.58
C GLU A 37 17.94 -2.06 0.75
N ASN A 38 17.70 -0.74 0.73
CA ASN A 38 17.46 0.11 1.90
C ASN A 38 16.10 0.83 1.93
N GLU A 39 15.21 0.57 0.96
CA GLU A 39 13.93 1.25 0.75
C GLU A 39 12.76 0.25 0.76
N ALA A 40 11.62 0.70 1.28
CA ALA A 40 10.38 -0.05 1.26
C ALA A 40 9.23 0.83 0.77
N SER A 41 8.37 0.28 -0.10
CA SER A 41 7.18 0.98 -0.60
C SER A 41 5.94 0.10 -0.54
N LEU A 42 4.80 0.75 -0.30
CA LEU A 42 3.48 0.11 -0.33
C LEU A 42 2.97 0.08 -1.77
N GLU A 43 3.24 -1.00 -2.48
CA GLU A 43 2.89 -1.14 -3.90
C GLU A 43 1.39 -1.38 -4.11
N TYR A 44 0.81 -2.26 -3.29
CA TYR A 44 -0.61 -2.56 -3.35
C TYR A 44 -1.23 -2.42 -1.96
N PHE A 45 -2.40 -1.79 -1.90
CA PHE A 45 -3.24 -1.76 -0.70
C PHE A 45 -4.69 -1.55 -1.12
N TYR A 46 -5.48 -2.62 -1.09
CA TYR A 46 -6.84 -2.63 -1.60
C TYR A 46 -7.80 -3.27 -0.62
N ILE A 47 -8.98 -2.67 -0.53
CA ILE A 47 -10.16 -3.23 0.14
C ILE A 47 -11.27 -3.24 -0.92
N GLU A 48 -11.99 -4.35 -1.04
CA GLU A 48 -13.12 -4.46 -1.94
C GLU A 48 -14.18 -3.38 -1.58
N PRO A 49 -14.74 -2.64 -2.56
CA PRO A 49 -15.56 -1.45 -2.30
C PRO A 49 -16.69 -1.63 -1.29
N LYS A 50 -17.36 -2.79 -1.29
CA LYS A 50 -18.46 -3.10 -0.35
C LYS A 50 -18.02 -3.20 1.11
N TYR A 51 -16.72 -3.24 1.39
CA TYR A 51 -16.13 -3.29 2.74
C TYR A 51 -15.44 -1.99 3.16
N ILE A 52 -15.37 -0.98 2.28
CA ILE A 52 -14.85 0.34 2.62
C ILE A 52 -15.75 1.02 3.67
N GLY A 53 -15.14 1.75 4.61
CA GLY A 53 -15.85 2.42 5.71
C GLY A 53 -16.22 1.53 6.89
N LYS A 54 -15.92 0.22 6.84
CA LYS A 54 -16.26 -0.75 7.90
C LYS A 54 -15.09 -1.11 8.84
N GLY A 55 -13.97 -0.39 8.75
CA GLY A 55 -12.79 -0.59 9.61
C GLY A 55 -11.73 -1.57 9.09
N TYR A 56 -12.04 -2.39 8.06
CA TYR A 56 -11.10 -3.38 7.53
C TYR A 56 -9.78 -2.80 7.01
N GLY A 57 -9.82 -1.61 6.40
CA GLY A 57 -8.58 -0.91 5.99
C GLY A 57 -7.65 -0.62 7.16
N ARG A 58 -8.17 -0.24 8.33
CA ARG A 58 -7.35 0.00 9.53
C ARG A 58 -6.76 -1.31 10.08
N ILE A 59 -7.53 -2.39 10.06
CA ILE A 59 -7.06 -3.71 10.49
C ILE A 59 -5.90 -4.16 9.59
N LEU A 60 -6.09 -4.10 8.27
CA LEU A 60 -5.08 -4.46 7.29
C LEU A 60 -3.83 -3.57 7.40
N TRP A 61 -4.02 -2.26 7.62
CA TRP A 61 -2.93 -1.32 7.87
C TRP A 61 -2.11 -1.68 9.10
N ASN A 62 -2.76 -1.96 10.24
CA ASN A 62 -2.06 -2.33 11.46
C ASN A 62 -1.26 -3.62 11.29
N HIS A 63 -1.80 -4.60 10.55
CA HIS A 63 -1.07 -5.81 10.21
C HIS A 63 0.18 -5.53 9.35
N MET A 64 0.05 -4.63 8.36
CA MET A 64 1.18 -4.16 7.54
C MET A 64 2.27 -3.52 8.40
N VAL A 65 1.90 -2.61 9.31
CA VAL A 65 2.86 -1.95 10.21
C VAL A 65 3.59 -2.96 11.11
N GLN A 66 2.90 -3.97 11.65
CA GLN A 66 3.55 -5.01 12.44
C GLN A 66 4.51 -5.86 11.60
N ASN A 67 4.17 -6.16 10.35
CA ASN A 67 5.11 -6.83 9.45
C ASN A 67 6.33 -5.96 9.15
N CYS A 68 6.16 -4.67 8.91
CA CYS A 68 7.27 -3.75 8.74
C CYS A 68 8.21 -3.74 9.96
N LYS A 69 7.65 -3.71 11.18
CA LYS A 69 8.44 -3.81 12.43
C LYS A 69 9.26 -5.11 12.47
N ASN A 70 8.63 -6.24 12.18
CA ASN A 70 9.30 -7.55 12.20
C ASN A 70 10.41 -7.67 11.15
N LEU A 71 10.27 -6.98 10.01
CA LEU A 71 11.25 -6.91 8.95
C LEU A 71 12.34 -5.84 9.19
N GLY A 72 12.25 -5.08 10.28
CA GLY A 72 13.20 -4.00 10.59
C GLY A 72 13.06 -2.77 9.68
N ILE A 73 11.95 -2.66 8.95
CA ILE A 73 11.63 -1.51 8.09
C ILE A 73 11.31 -0.32 9.00
N LYS A 74 11.98 0.81 8.77
CA LYS A 74 11.84 2.03 9.58
C LYS A 74 10.84 3.02 9.00
N GLU A 75 10.65 2.99 7.70
CA GLU A 75 9.72 3.85 6.98
C GLU A 75 9.21 3.15 5.73
N ILE A 76 8.01 3.52 5.29
CA ILE A 76 7.41 3.01 4.05
C ILE A 76 6.95 4.18 3.19
N GLU A 77 7.34 4.15 1.91
CA GLU A 77 6.86 5.08 0.90
C GLU A 77 5.48 4.69 0.38
N ILE A 78 4.64 5.68 0.13
CA ILE A 78 3.30 5.50 -0.41
C ILE A 78 3.08 6.49 -1.53
N VAL A 79 2.99 5.98 -2.76
CA VAL A 79 2.53 6.74 -3.92
C VAL A 79 1.07 6.41 -4.13
N THR A 80 0.20 7.41 -4.04
CA THR A 80 -1.25 7.15 -4.01
C THR A 80 -2.06 8.18 -4.75
N SER A 81 -3.34 7.88 -5.01
CA SER A 81 -4.25 8.83 -5.63
C SER A 81 -4.70 9.90 -4.62
N PRO A 82 -5.08 11.11 -5.08
CA PRO A 82 -5.59 12.15 -4.19
C PRO A 82 -6.76 11.71 -3.30
N GLU A 83 -7.62 10.82 -3.81
CA GLU A 83 -8.79 10.30 -3.12
C GLU A 83 -8.40 9.37 -1.96
N ALA A 84 -7.38 8.53 -2.16
CA ALA A 84 -6.88 7.60 -1.16
C ALA A 84 -5.93 8.25 -0.15
N LYS A 85 -5.31 9.39 -0.49
CA LYS A 85 -4.39 10.15 0.39
C LYS A 85 -4.96 10.33 1.81
N VAL A 86 -6.24 10.70 1.91
CA VAL A 86 -6.89 10.99 3.20
C VAL A 86 -6.88 9.77 4.12
N PHE A 87 -6.96 8.56 3.58
CA PHE A 87 -6.86 7.33 4.36
C PHE A 87 -5.47 7.19 5.00
N TYR A 88 -4.40 7.32 4.21
CA TYR A 88 -3.03 7.17 4.70
C TYR A 88 -2.64 8.27 5.69
N MET A 89 -3.06 9.51 5.45
CA MET A 89 -2.83 10.60 6.40
C MET A 89 -3.52 10.35 7.74
N LYS A 90 -4.73 9.78 7.74
CA LYS A 90 -5.43 9.38 8.98
C LYS A 90 -4.73 8.23 9.72
N MET A 91 -3.90 7.45 9.02
CA MET A 91 -3.07 6.42 9.64
C MET A 91 -1.76 6.99 10.21
N GLY A 92 -1.44 8.25 9.94
CA GLY A 92 -0.22 8.93 10.39
C GLY A 92 0.82 9.16 9.30
N ALA A 93 0.54 8.82 8.04
CA ALA A 93 1.46 9.11 6.94
C ALA A 93 1.52 10.62 6.67
N VAL A 94 2.71 11.13 6.38
CA VAL A 94 2.95 12.55 6.09
C VAL A 94 3.21 12.71 4.60
N GLN A 95 2.48 13.61 3.95
CA GLN A 95 2.75 13.95 2.55
C GLN A 95 4.07 14.70 2.45
N THR A 96 4.97 14.22 1.59
CA THR A 96 6.29 14.82 1.36
C THR A 96 6.31 15.68 0.11
N CYS A 97 5.71 15.21 -0.99
CA CYS A 97 5.65 15.96 -2.24
C CYS A 97 4.49 15.48 -3.15
N GLU A 98 4.48 15.97 -4.38
CA GLU A 98 3.68 15.43 -5.47
C GLU A 98 4.61 15.03 -6.62
N ILE A 99 4.40 13.83 -7.17
CA ILE A 99 5.19 13.30 -8.28
C ILE A 99 4.32 13.17 -9.54
N LYS A 100 4.95 13.09 -10.72
CA LYS A 100 4.23 12.79 -11.96
C LYS A 100 3.84 11.32 -11.99
N SER A 101 2.58 11.03 -12.32
CA SER A 101 2.14 9.65 -12.46
C SER A 101 2.88 8.93 -13.59
N LEU A 102 3.25 7.69 -13.34
CA LEU A 102 3.87 6.81 -14.33
C LEU A 102 2.90 6.45 -15.47
N VAL A 103 1.59 6.50 -15.20
CA VAL A 103 0.54 6.17 -16.18
C VAL A 103 0.14 7.38 -17.00
N ASN A 104 -0.06 8.53 -16.35
CA ASN A 104 -0.40 9.79 -17.01
C ASN A 104 0.56 10.89 -16.51
N LYS A 105 1.55 11.25 -17.32
CA LYS A 105 2.60 12.21 -16.95
C LYS A 105 2.09 13.64 -16.70
N GLU A 106 0.87 13.97 -17.12
CA GLU A 106 0.22 15.25 -16.83
C GLU A 106 -0.45 15.25 -15.45
N ARG A 107 -0.78 14.07 -14.91
CA ARG A 107 -1.38 13.92 -13.58
C ARG A 107 -0.31 13.90 -12.51
N LYS A 108 -0.45 14.80 -11.53
CA LYS A 108 0.30 14.73 -10.27
C LYS A 108 -0.39 13.81 -9.28
N ILE A 109 0.39 13.02 -8.56
CA ILE A 109 -0.07 12.11 -7.52
C ILE A 109 0.73 12.34 -6.22
N PRO A 110 0.07 12.32 -5.05
CA PRO A 110 0.75 12.42 -3.76
C PRO A 110 1.78 11.32 -3.52
N GLN A 111 2.92 11.71 -2.96
CA GLN A 111 3.87 10.82 -2.30
C GLN A 111 3.85 11.12 -0.79
N LEU A 112 3.77 10.06 0.01
CA LEU A 112 3.75 10.13 1.46
C LEU A 112 4.79 9.19 2.04
N ILE A 113 5.22 9.49 3.26
CA ILE A 113 6.07 8.63 4.08
C ILE A 113 5.32 8.31 5.38
N TYR A 114 5.36 7.04 5.79
CA TYR A 114 4.94 6.63 7.12
C TYR A 114 6.13 6.06 7.88
N THR A 115 6.44 6.64 9.03
CA THR A 115 7.50 6.17 9.93
C THR A 115 6.96 5.04 10.82
N ILE A 116 7.69 3.93 10.86
CA ILE A 116 7.40 2.80 11.74
C ILE A 116 7.98 3.12 13.11
N GLU A 117 7.14 3.53 14.05
CA GLU A 117 7.54 3.69 15.45
C GLU A 117 7.97 2.33 16.03
N LYS A 118 9.05 2.30 16.82
CA LYS A 118 9.56 1.07 17.43
C LYS A 118 8.53 0.44 18.37
#